data_AF-A0A4Z0EES3-F1
#
_entry.id   AF-A0A4Z0EES3-F1
#
_cell.length_a   1.000
_cell.length_b   1.000
_cell.length_c   1.000
_cell.angle_alpha   90.00
_cell.angle_beta   90.00
_cell.angle_gamma   90.00
#
_symmetry.space_group_name_H-M   'P 1'
#
loop_
_entity.id
_entity.type
_entity.pdbx_description
1 polymer ?
#
loop_
_entity_poly.entity_id
_entity_poly.type
_entity_poly.pdbx_seq_one_letter_code
_entity_poly.pdbx_strand_id
1 'polypeptide(L)'
;MRSGAASVFFPLFGLVLTAGVAGAQTPPEPGAARPLVIPQVEGERQGKVLGRALACGAERERVDRVLRSGRERMMAAVGRALTEERYVLALDDAMRLETSLPAPSAPACEKALAGLERLEKAP
;
A
#
# COMPACT_ATOMS: atom_id res chain seq x y z
N MET A 1 -33.23 55.83 30.94
CA MET A 1 -32.39 56.84 31.61
C MET A 1 -31.03 56.89 30.92
N ARG A 2 -30.65 58.10 30.43
CA ARG A 2 -29.29 58.68 30.18
C ARG A 2 -28.12 57.72 29.90
N SER A 3 -27.48 57.76 28.73
CA SER A 3 -26.52 58.76 28.19
C SER A 3 -25.07 58.57 28.65
N GLY A 4 -24.15 58.53 27.66
CA GLY A 4 -22.69 58.63 27.78
C GLY A 4 -22.03 57.73 26.74
N ALA A 5 -21.78 58.11 25.48
CA ALA A 5 -20.96 59.20 24.95
C ALA A 5 -19.51 59.16 25.46
N ALA A 6 -18.59 58.60 24.66
CA ALA A 6 -17.21 59.06 24.60
C ALA A 6 -16.61 58.73 23.24
N SER A 7 -16.29 59.80 22.54
CA SER A 7 -15.85 59.88 21.17
C SER A 7 -14.43 59.41 20.95
N VAL A 8 -14.22 58.95 19.72
CA VAL A 8 -12.98 58.69 19.01
C VAL A 8 -12.06 59.90 19.01
N PHE A 9 -10.76 59.71 19.29
CA PHE A 9 -9.71 60.57 18.73
C PHE A 9 -8.46 59.74 18.41
N PHE A 10 -8.20 59.61 17.11
CA PHE A 10 -6.96 59.15 16.49
C PHE A 10 -5.80 60.10 16.84
N PRO A 11 -4.56 59.57 16.86
CA PRO A 11 -3.65 60.08 15.86
C PRO A 11 -2.94 58.97 15.07
N LEU A 12 -2.87 59.24 13.76
CA LEU A 12 -1.96 58.67 12.79
C LEU A 12 -0.55 58.46 13.36
N PHE A 13 0.02 57.26 13.19
CA PHE A 13 1.34 57.00 12.59
C PHE A 13 1.67 55.50 12.69
N GLY A 14 2.14 54.89 11.60
CA GLY A 14 2.86 53.61 11.66
C GLY A 14 2.26 52.47 10.84
N LEU A 15 2.38 52.58 9.52
CA LEU A 15 2.32 51.47 8.58
C LEU A 15 3.43 50.46 8.90
N VAL A 16 3.09 49.25 9.37
CA VAL A 16 3.88 48.02 9.11
C VAL A 16 2.91 46.84 8.97
N LEU A 17 2.65 46.46 7.72
CA LEU A 17 2.14 45.13 7.38
C LEU A 17 3.15 44.10 7.90
N THR A 18 2.77 43.32 8.91
CA THR A 18 3.37 42.00 9.14
C THR A 18 2.29 40.96 8.89
N ALA A 19 2.27 40.49 7.65
CA ALA A 19 1.56 39.29 7.25
C ALA A 19 2.16 38.10 8.02
N GLY A 20 1.56 37.78 9.16
CA GLY A 20 1.76 36.52 9.85
C GLY A 20 1.14 35.42 9.00
N VAL A 21 1.97 34.78 8.18
CA VAL A 21 1.65 33.63 7.36
C VAL A 21 0.93 32.59 8.22
N ALA A 22 -0.37 32.42 7.95
CA ALA A 22 -1.08 31.21 8.28
C ALA A 22 -0.27 30.05 7.73
N GLY A 23 0.18 29.16 8.61
CA GLY A 23 0.79 27.88 8.23
C GLY A 23 -0.26 27.06 7.48
N ALA A 24 -0.43 27.37 6.19
CA ALA A 24 -1.10 26.53 5.24
C ALA A 24 -0.35 25.19 5.27
N GLN A 25 -1.04 24.16 5.75
CA GLN A 25 -0.67 22.78 5.48
C GLN A 25 -0.55 22.70 3.97
N THR A 26 0.68 22.64 3.46
CA THR A 26 0.92 22.41 2.05
C THR A 26 0.19 21.11 1.70
N PRO A 27 -0.76 21.13 0.74
CA PRO A 27 -1.31 19.90 0.20
C PRO A 27 -0.13 19.04 -0.27
N PRO A 28 -0.15 17.72 -0.05
CA PRO A 28 0.88 16.86 -0.62
C PRO A 28 0.97 17.17 -2.11
N GLU A 29 2.18 17.48 -2.59
CA GLU A 29 2.39 17.76 -4.01
C GLU A 29 1.75 16.64 -4.84
N PRO A 30 1.04 16.96 -5.94
CA PRO A 30 0.57 15.96 -6.89
C PRO A 30 1.77 15.42 -7.69
N GLY A 31 2.68 14.74 -6.99
CA GLY A 31 3.92 14.17 -7.50
C GLY A 31 3.89 12.66 -7.28
N ALA A 32 3.64 11.94 -8.38
CA ALA A 32 3.47 10.49 -8.46
C ALA A 32 2.27 9.94 -7.66
N ALA A 33 1.12 9.80 -8.33
CA ALA A 33 0.05 8.96 -7.83
C ALA A 33 0.62 7.58 -7.47
N ARG A 34 0.73 7.28 -6.17
CA ARG A 34 1.15 5.97 -5.70
C ARG A 34 0.23 4.94 -6.37
N PRO A 35 0.78 3.87 -6.97
CA PRO A 35 -0.03 2.87 -7.65
C PRO A 35 -1.19 2.43 -6.76
N LEU A 36 -2.40 2.40 -7.30
CA LEU A 36 -3.56 1.93 -6.56
C LEU A 36 -3.39 0.42 -6.32
N VAL A 37 -3.14 0.05 -5.07
CA VAL A 37 -3.03 -1.34 -4.64
C VAL A 37 -4.32 -1.74 -3.93
N ILE A 38 -4.99 -2.78 -4.44
CA ILE A 38 -6.11 -3.44 -3.75
C ILE A 38 -5.54 -4.69 -3.06
N PRO A 39 -5.37 -4.68 -1.73
CA PRO A 39 -4.62 -5.72 -1.00
C PRO A 39 -5.14 -7.13 -1.27
N GLN A 40 -6.45 -7.30 -1.35
CA GLN A 40 -7.13 -8.58 -1.59
C GLN A 40 -6.78 -9.14 -2.97
N VAL A 41 -6.85 -8.30 -4.00
CA VAL A 41 -6.60 -8.70 -5.39
C VAL A 41 -5.12 -9.05 -5.58
N GLU A 42 -4.23 -8.27 -4.98
CA GLU A 42 -2.80 -8.56 -5.06
C GLU A 42 -2.44 -9.81 -4.26
N GLY A 43 -3.05 -10.02 -3.09
CA GLY A 43 -2.89 -11.24 -2.28
C GLY A 43 -3.30 -12.47 -3.07
N GLU A 44 -4.51 -12.48 -3.65
CA GLU A 44 -5.01 -13.58 -4.47
C GLU A 44 -4.09 -13.85 -5.68
N ARG A 45 -3.67 -12.79 -6.38
CA ARG A 45 -2.78 -12.89 -7.54
C ARG A 45 -1.45 -13.55 -7.17
N GLN A 46 -0.81 -13.08 -6.11
CA GLN A 46 0.47 -13.61 -5.65
C GLN A 46 0.31 -15.04 -5.11
N GLY A 47 -0.71 -15.28 -4.29
CA GLY A 47 -0.99 -16.59 -3.72
C GLY A 47 -1.24 -17.66 -4.79
N LYS A 48 -1.92 -17.30 -5.90
CA LYS A 48 -2.08 -18.21 -7.06
C LYS A 48 -0.74 -18.60 -7.69
N VAL A 49 0.15 -17.63 -7.90
CA VAL A 49 1.47 -17.87 -8.48
C VAL A 49 2.32 -18.73 -7.55
N LEU A 50 2.37 -18.39 -6.25
CA LEU A 50 3.20 -19.07 -5.26
C LEU A 50 2.70 -20.48 -4.95
N GLY A 51 1.39 -20.66 -4.77
CA GLY A 51 0.79 -21.97 -4.53
C GLY A 51 0.99 -22.91 -5.72
N ARG A 52 0.82 -22.41 -6.95
CA ARG A 52 1.09 -23.21 -8.14
C ARG A 52 2.57 -23.51 -8.32
N ALA A 53 3.47 -22.57 -7.99
CA ALA A 53 4.90 -22.82 -8.01
C ALA A 53 5.29 -23.94 -7.04
N LEU A 54 4.73 -23.96 -5.82
CA LEU A 54 4.90 -25.05 -4.86
C LEU A 54 4.38 -26.38 -5.42
N ALA A 55 3.18 -26.40 -6.02
CA ALA A 55 2.62 -27.59 -6.65
C ALA A 55 3.48 -28.11 -7.83
N CYS A 56 4.27 -27.22 -8.44
CA CYS A 56 5.22 -27.52 -9.51
C CYS A 56 6.65 -27.81 -9.01
N GLY A 57 6.85 -27.97 -7.69
CA GLY A 57 8.13 -28.36 -7.11
C GLY A 57 9.10 -27.21 -6.83
N ALA A 58 8.63 -25.97 -6.73
CA ALA A 58 9.47 -24.89 -6.24
C ALA A 58 9.89 -25.13 -4.77
N GLU A 59 11.16 -24.86 -4.48
CA GLU A 59 11.71 -24.94 -3.12
C GLU A 59 10.92 -24.10 -2.12
N ARG A 60 10.61 -24.67 -0.96
CA ARG A 60 9.77 -24.00 0.04
C ARG A 60 10.44 -22.76 0.62
N GLU A 61 11.73 -22.86 0.94
CA GLU A 61 12.52 -21.73 1.44
C GLU A 61 12.58 -20.58 0.44
N ARG A 62 12.51 -20.88 -0.87
CA ARG A 62 12.47 -19.87 -1.92
C ARG A 62 11.13 -19.13 -1.89
N VAL A 63 10.03 -19.85 -1.80
CA VAL A 63 8.68 -19.27 -1.69
C VAL A 63 8.54 -18.45 -0.40
N ASP A 64 9.05 -18.92 0.74
CA ASP A 64 8.97 -18.22 2.03
C ASP A 64 9.70 -16.86 2.01
N ARG A 65 10.81 -16.75 1.26
CA ARG A 65 11.49 -15.45 1.05
C ARG A 65 10.61 -14.48 0.26
N VAL A 66 9.92 -14.97 -0.76
CA VAL A 66 9.00 -14.14 -1.56
C VAL A 66 7.79 -13.71 -0.73
N LEU A 67 7.27 -14.59 0.13
CA LEU A 67 6.19 -14.26 1.06
C LEU A 67 6.59 -13.14 2.02
N ARG A 68 7.77 -13.24 2.63
CA ARG A 68 8.28 -12.24 3.57
C ARG A 68 8.44 -10.88 2.90
N SER A 69 9.14 -10.83 1.76
CA SER A 69 9.34 -9.60 1.00
C SER A 69 8.02 -9.01 0.48
N GLY A 70 7.09 -9.85 0.00
CA GLY A 70 5.76 -9.42 -0.43
C GLY A 70 4.95 -8.76 0.68
N ARG A 71 4.96 -9.36 1.88
CA ARG A 71 4.31 -8.78 3.06
C ARG A 71 4.97 -7.48 3.49
N GLU A 72 6.30 -7.38 3.48
CA GLU A 72 7.03 -6.14 3.79
C GLU A 72 6.64 -5.01 2.83
N ARG A 73 6.58 -5.30 1.52
CA ARG A 73 6.11 -4.32 0.51
C ARG A 73 4.66 -3.91 0.73
N MET A 74 3.78 -4.85 1.05
CA MET A 74 2.38 -4.54 1.32
C MET A 74 2.22 -3.70 2.59
N MET A 75 2.98 -4.00 3.66
CA MET A 75 3.01 -3.18 4.87
C MET A 75 3.44 -1.74 4.56
N ALA A 76 4.42 -1.54 3.69
CA ALA A 76 4.86 -0.21 3.27
C ALA A 76 3.84 0.52 2.37
N ALA A 77 3.06 -0.22 1.58
CA ALA A 77 2.11 0.34 0.62
C ALA A 77 0.76 0.73 1.24
N VAL A 78 0.19 -0.14 2.08
CA VAL A 78 -1.19 -0.01 2.58
C VAL A 78 -1.29 -0.04 4.11
N GLY A 79 -0.17 -0.19 4.81
CA GLY A 79 -0.12 -0.28 6.27
C GLY A 79 -0.51 -1.65 6.81
N ARG A 80 -0.32 -1.82 8.12
CA ARG A 80 -0.49 -3.12 8.81
C ARG A 80 -1.92 -3.66 8.73
N ALA A 81 -2.93 -2.85 9.03
CA ALA A 81 -4.32 -3.32 9.11
C ALA A 81 -4.78 -3.96 7.79
N LEU A 82 -4.58 -3.25 6.68
CA LEU A 82 -4.94 -3.77 5.35
C LEU A 82 -4.05 -4.93 4.89
N THR A 83 -2.79 -4.99 5.34
CA THR A 83 -1.92 -6.12 5.01
C THR A 83 -2.42 -7.40 5.67
N GLU A 84 -2.66 -7.38 6.98
CA GLU A 84 -3.06 -8.58 7.72
C GLU A 84 -4.49 -9.02 7.41
N GLU A 85 -5.43 -8.08 7.38
CA GLU A 85 -6.85 -8.40 7.27
C GLU A 85 -7.29 -8.73 5.85
N ARG A 86 -6.53 -8.30 4.83
CA ARG A 86 -6.98 -8.38 3.44
C ARG A 86 -5.97 -9.05 2.52
N TYR A 87 -4.70 -8.68 2.57
CA TYR A 87 -3.68 -9.27 1.71
C TYR A 87 -3.28 -10.67 2.15
N VAL A 88 -2.89 -10.84 3.43
CA VAL A 88 -2.42 -12.13 3.96
C VAL A 88 -3.52 -13.19 3.85
N LEU A 89 -4.75 -12.86 4.25
CA LEU A 89 -5.88 -13.80 4.13
C LEU A 89 -6.11 -14.26 2.69
N ALA A 90 -6.18 -13.33 1.72
CA ALA A 90 -6.40 -13.67 0.32
C ALA A 90 -5.24 -14.46 -0.29
N LEU A 91 -4.01 -14.15 0.13
CA LEU A 91 -2.80 -14.84 -0.30
C LEU A 91 -2.78 -16.28 0.20
N ASP A 92 -3.04 -16.50 1.49
CA ASP A 92 -3.01 -17.83 2.11
C ASP A 92 -4.12 -18.73 1.55
N ASP A 93 -5.33 -18.18 1.36
CA ASP A 93 -6.44 -18.91 0.76
C ASP A 93 -6.13 -19.34 -0.68
N ALA A 94 -5.56 -18.45 -1.48
CA ALA A 94 -5.17 -18.76 -2.85
C ALA A 94 -4.05 -19.82 -2.90
N MET A 95 -3.05 -19.73 -2.02
CA MET A 95 -1.99 -20.73 -1.94
C MET A 95 -2.51 -22.11 -1.53
N ARG A 96 -3.37 -22.15 -0.50
CA ARG A 96 -4.01 -23.38 -0.03
C ARG A 96 -4.85 -24.02 -1.13
N LEU A 97 -5.60 -23.20 -1.87
CA LEU A 97 -6.38 -23.70 -3.00
C LEU A 97 -5.48 -24.32 -4.06
N GLU A 98 -4.49 -23.59 -4.58
CA GLU A 98 -3.62 -24.09 -5.66
C GLU A 98 -2.85 -25.36 -5.27
N THR A 99 -2.43 -25.48 -4.02
CA THR A 99 -1.72 -26.68 -3.51
C THR A 99 -2.65 -27.87 -3.24
N SER A 100 -3.96 -27.65 -3.16
CA SER A 100 -4.97 -28.71 -3.02
C SER A 100 -5.51 -29.25 -4.35
N LEU A 101 -5.23 -28.55 -5.46
CA LEU A 101 -5.68 -28.96 -6.79
C LEU A 101 -4.84 -30.13 -7.33
N PRO A 102 -5.36 -30.87 -8.34
CA PRO A 102 -4.57 -31.87 -9.06
C PRO A 102 -3.29 -31.28 -9.66
N ALA A 103 -2.31 -32.15 -9.88
CA ALA A 103 -1.00 -31.78 -10.42
C ALA A 103 -1.14 -30.89 -11.67
N PRO A 104 -0.49 -29.71 -11.72
CA PRO A 104 -0.57 -28.83 -12.87
C PRO A 104 0.07 -29.45 -14.12
N SER A 105 -0.38 -29.02 -15.29
CA SER A 105 0.28 -29.38 -16.56
C SER A 105 1.66 -28.71 -16.68
N ALA A 106 2.54 -29.29 -17.49
CA ALA A 106 3.87 -28.74 -17.77
C ALA A 106 3.87 -27.23 -18.15
N PRO A 107 3.05 -26.74 -19.10
CA PRO A 107 3.02 -25.30 -19.41
C PRO A 107 2.50 -24.44 -18.26
N ALA A 108 1.63 -24.99 -17.40
CA ALA A 108 1.18 -24.28 -16.21
C ALA A 108 2.32 -24.14 -15.18
N CYS A 109 3.20 -25.14 -15.08
CA CYS A 109 4.39 -25.09 -14.24
C CYS A 109 5.43 -24.09 -14.75
N GLU A 110 5.71 -24.07 -16.05
CA GLU A 110 6.60 -23.07 -16.65
C GLU A 110 6.11 -21.65 -16.33
N LYS A 111 4.81 -21.39 -16.52
CA LYS A 111 4.19 -20.10 -16.20
C LYS A 111 4.30 -19.74 -14.71
N ALA A 112 4.10 -20.72 -13.82
CA ALA A 112 4.17 -20.50 -12.38
C ALA A 112 5.59 -20.19 -11.91
N LEU A 113 6.59 -20.94 -12.37
CA LEU A 113 7.99 -20.73 -12.03
C LEU A 113 8.52 -19.39 -12.58
N ALA A 114 8.13 -19.01 -13.81
CA ALA A 114 8.42 -17.67 -14.34
C ALA A 114 7.66 -16.56 -13.59
N GLY A 115 6.49 -16.87 -13.03
CA GLY A 115 5.76 -15.98 -12.12
C GLY A 115 6.50 -15.77 -10.81
N LEU A 116 6.99 -16.85 -10.19
CA LEU A 116 7.78 -16.81 -8.96
C LEU A 116 9.04 -15.96 -9.16
N GLU A 117 9.79 -16.17 -10.25
CA GLU A 117 10.99 -15.39 -10.56
C GLU A 117 10.70 -13.88 -10.69
N ARG A 118 9.55 -13.52 -11.26
CA ARG A 118 9.14 -12.10 -11.35
C ARG A 118 8.80 -11.51 -10.00
N LEU A 119 8.20 -12.28 -9.09
CA LEU A 119 7.89 -11.83 -7.73
C LEU A 119 9.16 -11.67 -6.87
N GLU A 120 10.18 -12.50 -7.11
CA GLU A 120 11.49 -12.36 -6.46
C GLU A 120 12.21 -11.07 -6.85
N LYS A 121 12.09 -10.68 -8.11
CA LYS A 121 12.72 -9.47 -8.67
C LYS A 121 11.87 -8.22 -8.50
N ALA A 122 10.69 -8.34 -7.87
CA ALA A 122 9.81 -7.20 -7.67
C ALA A 122 10.46 -6.19 -6.69
N PRO A 123 10.55 -4.90 -7.07
CA PRO A 123 11.20 -3.87 -6.27
C PRO A 123 10.47 -3.59 -4.95
#